data_AF-A0A252A1D1-F1
#
_entry.id   AF-A0A252A1D1-F1
#
_cell.length_a   1.000
_cell.length_b   1.000
_cell.length_c   1.000
_cell.angle_alpha   90.00
_cell.angle_beta   90.00
_cell.angle_gamma   90.00
#
_symmetry.space_group_name_H-M   'P 1'
#
loop_
_entity.id
_entity.type
_entity.pdbx_description
1 polymer ?
#
loop_
_entity_poly.entity_id
_entity_poly.type
_entity_poly.pdbx_seq_one_letter_code
_entity_poly.pdbx_strand_id
1 'polypeptide(L)' 'MLAKNMIFLARAEAAGVVLGASVPILLTSRADSVQARLASLAVGALYARHLHPQSTAQSQ' A
#
# COMPACT_ATOMS: atom_id res chain seq x y z
N MET A 1 8.73 -16.88 -8.77
CA MET A 1 8.34 -15.64 -8.06
C MET A 1 7.03 -15.13 -8.65
N LEU A 2 5.87 -15.43 -8.05
CA LEU A 2 4.54 -15.11 -8.62
C LEU A 2 4.36 -13.62 -8.94
N ALA A 3 4.67 -12.73 -7.99
CA ALA A 3 4.57 -11.29 -8.19
C ALA A 3 5.40 -10.81 -9.39
N LYS A 4 6.66 -11.28 -9.51
CA LYS A 4 7.52 -10.93 -10.66
C LYS A 4 6.95 -11.46 -11.97
N ASN A 5 6.35 -12.65 -11.99
CA ASN A 5 5.71 -13.17 -13.20
C ASN A 5 4.52 -12.27 -13.62
N MET A 6 3.71 -11.79 -12.68
CA MET A 6 2.61 -10.87 -12.97
C MET A 6 3.11 -9.52 -13.50
N ILE A 7 4.16 -8.97 -12.89
CA ILE A 7 4.74 -7.69 -13.33
C ILE A 7 5.33 -7.81 -14.73
N PHE A 8 6.18 -8.80 -14.98
CA PHE A 8 6.93 -8.89 -16.23
C PHE A 8 6.18 -9.57 -17.38
N LEU A 9 5.36 -10.61 -17.11
CA LEU A 9 4.64 -11.33 -18.17
C LEU A 9 3.21 -10.83 -18.35
N ALA A 10 2.53 -10.43 -17.28
CA ALA A 10 1.14 -9.95 -17.34
C ALA A 10 1.01 -8.42 -17.33
N ARG A 11 2.14 -7.69 -17.31
CA ARG A 11 2.20 -6.21 -17.29
C ARG A 11 1.41 -5.61 -16.11
N ALA A 12 1.35 -6.32 -14.99
CA ALA A 12 0.67 -5.86 -13.79
C ALA A 12 1.50 -4.79 -13.06
N GLU A 13 0.81 -3.87 -12.38
CA GLU A 13 1.42 -2.94 -11.43
C GLU A 13 1.44 -3.53 -10.02
N ALA A 14 2.46 -3.17 -9.24
CA ALA A 14 2.66 -3.68 -7.88
C ALA A 14 2.27 -2.62 -6.85
N ALA A 15 1.70 -3.06 -5.73
CA ALA A 15 1.49 -2.26 -4.53
C ALA A 15 1.83 -3.09 -3.30
N GLY A 16 2.42 -2.46 -2.27
CA GLY A 16 2.83 -3.15 -1.06
C GLY A 16 2.70 -2.30 0.20
N VAL A 17 2.31 -2.94 1.30
CA VAL A 17 2.36 -2.40 2.66
C VAL A 17 2.87 -3.51 3.59
N VAL A 18 3.72 -3.16 4.54
CA VAL A 18 4.18 -4.09 5.58
C VAL A 18 3.09 -4.23 6.64
N LEU A 19 2.79 -5.47 7.00
CA LEU A 19 1.83 -5.82 8.05
C LEU A 19 2.55 -6.15 9.37
N GLY A 20 1.80 -6.13 10.48
CA GLY A 20 2.30 -6.50 11.81
C GLY A 20 3.02 -5.40 12.59
N ALA A 21 3.33 -4.27 11.95
CA ALA A 21 3.80 -3.07 12.64
C ALA A 21 2.63 -2.26 13.23
N SER A 22 2.91 -1.42 14.23
CA SER A 22 1.91 -0.53 14.84
C SER A 22 1.41 0.57 13.90
N VAL A 23 2.14 0.86 12.82
CA VAL A 23 1.80 1.85 11.80
C VAL A 23 2.11 1.30 10.41
N PRO A 24 1.48 1.81 9.33
CA PRO A 24 1.79 1.38 7.97
C PRO A 24 3.23 1.76 7.57
N ILE A 25 3.99 0.79 7.05
CA ILE A 25 5.33 1.00 6.51
C ILE A 25 5.34 0.58 5.05
N LEU A 26 5.83 1.45 4.18
CA LEU A 26 5.97 1.19 2.75
C LEU A 26 7.45 1.01 2.41
N LEU A 27 7.79 -0.15 1.87
CA LEU A 27 9.14 -0.41 1.36
C LEU A 27 9.15 -0.09 -0.13
N THR A 28 9.87 0.97 -0.48
CA THR A 28 10.04 1.35 -1.88
C THR A 28 11.34 0.78 -2.43
N SER A 29 11.35 0.51 -3.73
CA SER A 29 12.51 0.12 -4.51
C SER A 29 12.86 1.21 -5.50
N ARG A 30 14.15 1.31 -5.82
CA ARG A 30 14.62 2.15 -6.93
C ARG A 30 14.00 1.73 -8.27
N ALA A 31 13.64 0.46 -8.41
CA ALA A 31 13.02 -0.09 -9.62
C ALA A 31 11.50 0.19 -9.72
N ASP A 32 10.87 0.73 -8.66
CA ASP A 32 9.44 0.97 -8.68
C ASP A 32 9.09 2.12 -9.65
N SER A 33 7.98 1.95 -10.36
CA SER A 33 7.37 3.04 -11.13
C SER A 33 6.76 4.09 -10.19
N VAL A 34 6.42 5.26 -10.73
CA VAL A 34 5.66 6.27 -9.96
C VAL A 34 4.30 5.71 -9.56
N GLN A 35 3.67 4.95 -10.45
CA GLN A 35 2.38 4.30 -10.26
C GLN A 35 2.44 3.27 -9.13
N ALA A 36 3.48 2.41 -9.09
CA ALA A 36 3.67 1.44 -8.01
C ALA A 36 3.81 2.11 -6.64
N ARG A 37 4.54 3.24 -6.57
CA ARG A 37 4.67 4.03 -5.34
C ARG A 37 3.34 4.64 -4.91
N LEU A 38 2.59 5.23 -5.84
CA LEU A 38 1.28 5.82 -5.56
C LEU A 38 0.24 4.76 -5.14
N ALA A 39 0.23 3.60 -5.80
CA ALA A 39 -0.65 2.50 -5.45
C ALA A 39 -0.33 1.97 -4.04
N SER A 40 0.96 1.85 -3.70
CA SER A 40 1.40 1.50 -2.35
C SER A 40 0.97 2.53 -1.32
N LEU A 41 1.05 3.83 -1.63
CA LEU A 41 0.55 4.91 -0.76
C LEU A 41 -0.96 4.82 -0.54
N ALA A 42 -1.74 4.57 -1.59
CA ALA A 42 -3.19 4.40 -1.48
C ALA A 42 -3.56 3.23 -0.56
N VAL A 43 -2.90 2.08 -0.74
CA VAL A 43 -3.07 0.91 0.14
C VAL A 43 -2.67 1.25 1.58
N GLY A 44 -1.53 1.91 1.78
CA GLY A 44 -1.05 2.35 3.08
C GLY A 44 -2.01 3.29 3.80
N ALA A 45 -2.59 4.26 3.10
CA ALA A 45 -3.57 5.20 3.66
C ALA A 45 -4.88 4.51 4.06
N LEU A 46 -5.38 3.60 3.22
CA LEU A 46 -6.55 2.79 3.54
C LEU A 46 -6.30 1.91 4.77
N TYR A 47 -5.11 1.31 4.86
CA TYR A 47 -4.71 0.50 6.01
C TYR A 47 -4.55 1.35 7.28
N ALA A 48 -3.98 2.55 7.19
CA ALA A 48 -3.90 3.51 8.30
C ALA A 48 -5.30 3.80 8.87
N ARG A 49 -6.27 4.08 8.00
CA ARG A 49 -7.67 4.33 8.39
C ARG A 49 -8.34 3.11 9.03
N HIS A 50 -7.93 1.90 8.64
CA HIS A 50 -8.43 0.68 9.26
C HIS A 50 -7.83 0.47 10.66
N LEU A 51 -6.54 0.72 10.85
CA LEU A 51 -5.86 0.61 12.15
C LEU A 51 -6.31 1.68 13.15
N HIS A 52 -6.65 2.86 12.64
CA HIS A 52 -7.27 3.93 13.42
C HIS A 52 -8.63 4.23 12.82
N PRO A 53 -9.69 3.46 13.16
CA PRO A 53 -11.04 3.82 12.82
C PRO A 53 -11.23 5.23 13.35
N GLN A 54 -11.38 6.20 12.47
CA GLN A 54 -11.74 7.54 12.91
C GLN A 54 -13.06 7.34 13.63
N SER A 55 -13.07 7.59 14.94
CA SER A 55 -14.31 7.87 15.65
C SER A 55 -14.90 9.03 14.86
N THR A 56 -15.87 8.70 14.01
CA THR A 56 -16.76 9.63 13.37
C THR A 56 -17.08 10.64 14.44
N ALA A 57 -16.69 11.89 14.20
CA ALA A 57 -16.89 12.98 15.11
C ALA A 57 -18.37 12.99 15.54
N GLN A 58 -18.63 12.37 16.69
CA GLN A 58 -19.71 12.68 17.60
C GLN A 58 -19.43 14.11 18.05
N SER A 59 -19.78 15.08 17.23
CA SER A 59 -19.90 16.50 17.58
C SER A 59 -20.41 17.31 16.37
N GLN A 60 -21.61 16.95 15.88
CA GLN A 60 -22.77 17.83 15.71
C GLN A 60 -23.89 17.14 14.91
#